data_AF-A0A1Z5LH47-F1
#
_entry.id   AF-A0A1Z5LH47-F1
#
_cell.length_a   1.000
_cell.length_b   1.000
_cell.length_c   1.000
_cell.angle_alpha   90.00
_cell.angle_beta   90.00
_cell.angle_gamma   90.00
#
_symmetry.space_group_name_H-M   'P 1'
#
loop_
_entity.id
_entity.type
_entity.pdbx_description
1 polymer ?
#
loop_
_entity_poly.entity_id
_entity_poly.type
_entity_poly.pdbx_seq_one_letter_code
_entity_poly.pdbx_strand_id
1 'polypeptide(L)'
;MFRRAVGEAKTKYFTRYFESLSHSSNRATLFRFMRSLARVPDPPQTASRTSDMTQRAQQLNDIGRALEARFSTALPPRHNHRPLRFLRCDVPPVSVSELDSVIKKLPNTSPGPDCITARFVKSAFERHPLAFLAIVNHSLASSWIHSSWKLSKVTLVPKNPALGLQAENIRPIALTSILVKTIERVIFSRLQAFLSQHHILSDCQIGFRPQASIWFAHANLECCIRLALQKRQACAMVSLDIAKAFDSVEHSVLLALLPDLRIPAYIIAWITPTHSSLYNSLDNGVPHIPILFLLRRLCTI
;
A
#
# COMPACT_ATOMS: atom_id res chain seq x y z
N MET A 1 26.95 40.72 -22.17
CA MET A 1 26.66 40.95 -20.72
C MET A 1 25.23 40.57 -20.32
N PHE A 2 24.19 40.97 -21.07
CA PHE A 2 22.78 40.79 -20.68
C PHE A 2 22.35 39.33 -20.39
N ARG A 3 22.69 38.36 -21.27
CA ARG A 3 22.33 36.94 -21.06
C ARG A 3 22.94 36.34 -19.79
N ARG A 4 24.15 36.78 -19.41
CA ARG A 4 24.84 36.33 -18.20
C ARG A 4 24.18 36.90 -16.95
N ALA A 5 23.85 38.19 -16.96
CA ALA A 5 23.12 38.84 -15.87
C ALA A 5 21.73 38.23 -15.64
N VAL A 6 21.00 37.91 -16.72
CA VAL A 6 19.69 37.22 -16.64
C VAL A 6 19.84 35.80 -16.09
N GLY A 7 20.90 35.08 -16.49
CA GLY A 7 21.21 33.76 -15.94
C GLY A 7 21.49 33.80 -14.43
N GLU A 8 22.37 34.70 -14.00
CA GLU A 8 22.72 34.89 -12.58
C GLU A 8 21.50 35.31 -11.73
N ALA A 9 20.65 36.20 -12.26
CA ALA A 9 19.42 36.63 -11.58
C ALA A 9 18.42 35.47 -11.42
N LYS A 10 18.25 34.63 -12.46
CA LYS A 10 17.39 33.43 -12.39
C LYS A 10 17.91 32.44 -11.36
N THR A 11 19.21 32.13 -11.38
CA THR A 11 19.81 31.22 -10.40
C THR A 11 19.60 31.74 -8.97
N LYS A 12 19.89 33.02 -8.72
CA LYS A 12 19.71 33.64 -7.40
C LYS A 12 18.26 33.64 -6.92
N TYR A 13 17.31 33.88 -7.83
CA TYR A 13 15.87 33.77 -7.53
C TYR A 13 15.48 32.35 -7.13
N PHE A 14 15.89 31.35 -7.92
CA PHE A 14 15.56 29.95 -7.64
C PHE A 14 16.22 29.42 -6.37
N THR A 15 17.46 29.81 -6.07
CA THR A 15 18.13 29.43 -4.81
C THR A 15 17.37 29.97 -3.60
N ARG A 16 17.01 31.26 -3.59
CA ARG A 16 16.24 31.87 -2.49
C ARG A 16 14.84 31.27 -2.34
N TYR A 17 14.19 30.97 -3.46
CA TYR A 17 12.87 30.34 -3.45
C TYR A 17 12.92 28.89 -2.96
N PHE A 18 13.99 28.16 -3.30
CA PHE A 18 14.21 26.81 -2.79
C PHE A 18 14.53 26.80 -1.28
N GLU A 19 15.34 27.76 -0.82
CA GLU A 19 15.62 27.94 0.62
C GLU A 19 14.34 28.23 1.41
N SER A 20 13.47 29.11 0.92
CA SER A 20 12.18 29.39 1.60
C SER A 20 11.25 28.18 1.64
N LEU A 21 11.26 27.34 0.61
CA LEU A 21 10.50 26.08 0.58
C LEU A 21 11.11 25.00 1.48
N SER A 22 12.43 24.97 1.65
CA SER A 22 13.11 23.99 2.51
C SER A 22 12.78 24.17 4.00
N HIS A 23 12.45 25.39 4.42
CA HIS A 23 12.07 25.72 5.79
C HIS A 23 10.56 25.57 6.06
N SER A 24 9.76 25.30 5.02
CA SER A 24 8.33 25.04 5.17
C SER A 24 8.09 23.64 5.74
N SER A 25 7.35 23.55 6.85
CA SER A 25 6.91 22.28 7.45
C SER A 25 6.03 21.44 6.52
N ASN A 26 5.46 22.05 5.47
CA ASN A 26 4.58 21.39 4.52
C ASN A 26 5.36 20.81 3.33
N ARG A 27 5.65 19.51 3.41
CA ARG A 27 6.36 18.74 2.37
C ARG A 27 5.67 18.79 1.00
N ALA A 28 4.34 18.99 0.94
CA ALA A 28 3.60 19.02 -0.33
C ALA A 28 3.93 20.24 -1.21
N THR A 29 4.39 21.34 -0.61
CA THR A 29 4.70 22.59 -1.32
C THR A 29 5.91 22.44 -2.23
N LEU A 30 6.95 21.75 -1.74
CA LEU A 30 8.16 21.46 -2.50
C LEU A 30 7.88 20.53 -3.68
N PHE A 31 7.04 19.50 -3.50
CA PHE A 31 6.63 18.62 -4.60
C PHE A 31 5.81 19.36 -5.68
N ARG A 32 4.97 20.32 -5.29
CA ARG A 32 4.21 21.13 -6.24
C ARG A 32 5.13 22.02 -7.07
N PHE A 33 6.15 22.61 -6.42
CA PHE A 33 7.17 23.39 -7.10
C PHE A 33 8.00 22.53 -8.08
N MET A 34 8.50 21.38 -7.65
CA MET A 34 9.22 20.45 -8.54
C MET A 34 8.39 20.02 -9.75
N ARG A 35 7.09 19.76 -9.55
CA ARG A 35 6.17 19.46 -10.66
C ARG A 35 5.96 20.64 -11.60
N SER A 36 5.96 21.87 -11.09
CA SER A 36 5.82 23.07 -11.93
C SER A 36 7.05 23.31 -12.83
N LEU A 37 8.23 22.80 -12.43
CA LEU A 37 9.44 22.85 -13.23
C LEU A 37 9.45 21.79 -14.33
N ALA A 38 8.80 20.64 -14.11
CA ALA A 38 8.55 19.66 -15.15
C ALA A 38 7.48 20.24 -16.10
N ARG A 39 7.85 20.59 -17.33
CA ARG A 39 6.87 20.88 -18.38
C ARG A 39 6.04 19.63 -18.63
N VAL A 40 4.89 19.52 -18.00
CA VAL A 40 3.88 18.52 -18.35
C VAL A 40 3.10 19.09 -19.52
N PRO A 41 3.09 18.45 -20.70
CA PRO A 41 2.22 18.86 -21.79
C PRO A 41 0.77 18.84 -21.30
N ASP A 42 0.00 19.86 -21.65
CA ASP A 42 -1.44 19.84 -21.39
C ASP A 42 -2.06 18.58 -22.03
N PRO A 43 -2.98 17.89 -21.34
CA PRO A 43 -3.73 16.80 -21.94
C PRO A 43 -4.34 17.26 -23.26
N PRO A 44 -4.31 16.44 -24.33
CA PRO A 44 -5.14 16.72 -25.49
C PRO A 44 -6.60 16.81 -25.02
N GLN A 45 -7.24 17.97 -25.24
CA GLN A 45 -8.65 18.18 -24.95
C GLN A 45 -9.46 17.18 -25.78
N THR A 46 -9.76 16.02 -25.19
CA THR A 46 -10.56 15.02 -25.87
C THR A 46 -12.00 15.52 -25.78
N ALA A 47 -12.51 16.02 -26.91
CA ALA A 47 -13.89 16.43 -27.06
C ALA A 47 -14.81 15.39 -26.41
N SER A 48 -15.68 15.88 -25.53
CA SER A 48 -16.79 15.13 -24.95
C SER A 48 -17.67 14.57 -26.08
N ARG A 49 -17.36 13.36 -26.54
CA ARG A 49 -18.29 12.54 -27.30
C ARG A 49 -19.03 11.68 -26.29
N THR A 50 -20.31 11.98 -26.15
CA THR A 50 -21.32 11.15 -25.48
C THR A 50 -21.28 9.75 -26.08
N SER A 51 -20.44 8.87 -25.53
CA SER A 51 -20.54 7.45 -25.82
C SER A 51 -21.82 6.92 -25.20
N ASP A 52 -22.62 6.29 -26.05
CA ASP A 52 -23.85 5.60 -25.74
C ASP A 52 -23.70 4.76 -24.46
N MET A 53 -24.70 4.73 -23.56
CA MET A 53 -24.56 4.06 -22.25
C MET A 53 -24.15 2.60 -22.40
N THR A 54 -24.61 1.95 -23.48
CA THR A 54 -24.29 0.57 -23.84
C THR A 54 -22.81 0.39 -24.15
N GLN A 55 -22.17 1.33 -24.87
CA GLN A 55 -20.74 1.28 -25.18
C GLN A 55 -19.88 1.47 -23.93
N ARG A 56 -20.30 2.35 -23.01
CA ARG A 56 -19.61 2.52 -21.72
C ARG A 56 -19.72 1.28 -20.83
N ALA A 57 -20.90 0.66 -20.78
CA ALA A 57 -21.10 -0.58 -20.04
C ALA A 57 -20.23 -1.71 -20.59
N GLN A 58 -20.14 -1.82 -21.92
CA GLN A 58 -19.29 -2.83 -22.57
C GLN A 58 -17.80 -2.59 -22.30
N GLN A 59 -17.34 -1.33 -22.38
CA GLN A 59 -15.98 -0.96 -22.02
C GLN A 59 -15.64 -1.29 -20.55
N LEU A 60 -16.58 -1.06 -19.62
CA LEU A 60 -16.40 -1.41 -18.21
C LEU A 60 -16.36 -2.93 -18.00
N ASN A 61 -17.17 -3.70 -18.73
CA ASN A 61 -17.13 -5.16 -18.70
C ASN A 61 -15.80 -5.70 -19.23
N ASP A 62 -15.25 -5.11 -20.29
CA ASP A 62 -13.96 -5.50 -20.84
C ASP A 62 -12.81 -5.21 -19.87
N ILE A 63 -12.85 -4.05 -19.20
CA ILE A 63 -11.92 -3.73 -18.11
C ILE A 63 -12.08 -4.73 -16.96
N GLY A 64 -13.33 -5.06 -16.60
CA GLY A 64 -13.65 -6.05 -15.58
C GLY A 64 -13.03 -7.41 -15.88
N ARG A 65 -13.22 -7.94 -17.10
CA ARG A 65 -12.63 -9.19 -17.56
C ARG A 65 -11.10 -9.15 -17.59
N ALA A 66 -10.51 -8.03 -18.06
CA ALA A 66 -9.06 -7.86 -18.06
C ALA A 66 -8.47 -7.82 -16.64
N LEU A 67 -9.19 -7.24 -15.68
CA LEU A 67 -8.79 -7.25 -14.28
C LEU A 67 -8.97 -8.63 -13.66
N GLU A 68 -10.08 -9.32 -13.93
CA GLU A 68 -10.30 -10.69 -13.48
C GLU A 68 -9.19 -11.61 -13.98
N ALA A 69 -8.83 -11.56 -15.27
CA ALA A 69 -7.70 -12.31 -15.80
C ALA A 69 -6.36 -12.02 -15.11
N ARG A 70 -6.18 -10.81 -14.53
CA ARG A 70 -4.99 -10.46 -13.74
C ARG A 70 -5.00 -11.02 -12.32
N PHE A 71 -6.18 -11.26 -11.75
CA PHE A 71 -6.35 -11.78 -10.39
C PHE A 71 -6.66 -13.28 -10.37
N SER A 72 -7.08 -13.85 -11.51
CA SER A 72 -7.44 -15.25 -11.71
C SER A 72 -6.26 -16.13 -12.12
N THR A 73 -5.02 -15.75 -11.78
CA THR A 73 -3.89 -16.68 -11.89
C THR A 73 -4.26 -17.93 -11.08
N ALA A 74 -4.55 -19.01 -11.79
CA ALA A 74 -4.77 -20.31 -11.19
C ALA A 74 -3.59 -20.55 -10.25
N LEU A 75 -3.89 -20.66 -8.95
CA LEU A 75 -2.89 -21.03 -7.97
C LEU A 75 -2.23 -22.30 -8.49
N PRO A 76 -0.89 -22.36 -8.59
CA PRO A 76 -0.22 -23.59 -8.99
C PRO A 76 -0.70 -24.75 -8.09
N PRO A 77 -0.68 -25.99 -8.60
CA PRO A 77 -1.09 -27.14 -7.80
C PRO A 77 -0.31 -27.10 -6.49
N ARG A 78 -1.06 -27.22 -5.38
CA ARG A 78 -0.54 -27.17 -4.02
C ARG A 78 0.76 -27.97 -3.95
N HIS A 79 1.89 -27.30 -3.77
CA HIS A 79 3.02 -27.99 -3.16
C HIS A 79 2.52 -28.53 -1.83
N ASN A 80 2.73 -29.83 -1.59
CA ASN A 80 2.31 -30.55 -0.38
C ASN A 80 3.03 -29.97 0.85
N HIS A 81 2.65 -28.78 1.26
CA HIS A 81 3.08 -28.21 2.51
C HIS A 81 2.11 -28.72 3.57
N ARG A 82 2.69 -29.30 4.64
CA ARG A 82 1.92 -29.65 5.84
C ARG A 82 1.08 -28.42 6.21
N PRO A 83 -0.25 -28.55 6.37
CA PRO A 83 -1.03 -27.46 6.92
C PRO A 83 -0.37 -27.07 8.23
N LEU A 84 0.06 -25.81 8.33
CA LEU A 84 0.63 -25.29 9.56
C LEU A 84 -0.48 -25.43 10.61
N ARG A 85 -0.36 -26.47 11.44
CA ARG A 85 -1.29 -26.74 12.53
C ARG A 85 -0.91 -25.75 13.61
N PHE A 86 -1.41 -24.53 13.48
CA PHE A 86 -1.23 -23.49 14.49
C PHE A 86 -2.00 -23.94 15.72
N LEU A 87 -1.31 -24.67 16.62
CA LEU A 87 -1.74 -24.82 18.00
C LEU A 87 -1.97 -23.40 18.54
N ARG A 88 -3.07 -23.20 19.27
CA ARG A 88 -3.48 -21.92 19.87
C ARG A 88 -2.23 -21.12 20.25
N CYS A 89 -1.89 -20.15 19.41
CA CYS A 89 -0.68 -19.38 19.60
C CYS A 89 -0.94 -18.46 20.77
N ASP A 90 0.05 -18.31 21.65
CA ASP A 90 0.02 -17.28 22.68
C ASP A 90 -0.01 -15.92 21.98
N VAL A 91 -1.22 -15.40 21.78
CA VAL A 91 -1.44 -14.09 21.17
C VAL A 91 -1.26 -13.06 22.27
N PRO A 92 -0.26 -12.17 22.18
CA PRO A 92 -0.12 -11.09 23.16
C PRO A 92 -1.41 -10.25 23.13
N PRO A 93 -2.08 -10.01 24.26
CA PRO A 93 -3.30 -9.21 24.25
C PRO A 93 -3.00 -7.80 23.76
N VAL A 94 -3.89 -7.24 22.94
CA VAL A 94 -3.87 -5.82 22.56
C VAL A 94 -4.30 -5.02 23.77
N SER A 95 -3.56 -3.94 24.05
CA SER A 95 -3.92 -2.97 25.08
C SER A 95 -4.82 -1.87 24.52
N VAL A 96 -5.59 -1.21 25.39
CA VAL A 96 -6.42 -0.06 24.98
C VAL A 96 -5.56 1.06 24.39
N SER A 97 -4.36 1.31 24.94
CA SER A 97 -3.44 2.34 24.46
C SER A 97 -2.84 2.03 23.09
N GLU A 98 -2.51 0.76 22.83
CA GLU A 98 -2.10 0.29 21.51
C GLU A 98 -3.22 0.51 20.49
N LEU A 99 -4.44 0.11 20.82
CA LEU A 99 -5.60 0.25 19.94
C LEU A 99 -5.98 1.72 19.70
N ASP A 100 -5.96 2.56 20.74
CA ASP A 100 -6.18 4.01 20.65
C ASP A 100 -5.18 4.68 19.69
N SER A 101 -3.89 4.31 19.81
CA SER A 101 -2.83 4.81 18.93
C SER A 101 -3.08 4.45 17.45
N VAL A 102 -3.63 3.27 17.19
CA VAL A 102 -4.01 2.83 15.83
C VAL A 102 -5.24 3.60 15.34
N ILE A 103 -6.28 3.71 16.16
CA ILE A 103 -7.55 4.34 15.80
C ILE A 103 -7.37 5.84 15.51
N LYS A 104 -6.59 6.56 16.32
CA LYS A 104 -6.26 7.98 16.09
C LYS A 104 -5.61 8.19 14.72
N LYS A 105 -4.72 7.27 14.31
CA LYS A 105 -4.01 7.29 13.02
C LYS A 105 -4.83 6.77 11.84
N LEU A 106 -6.10 6.38 12.03
CA LEU A 106 -6.96 5.97 10.92
C LEU A 106 -7.19 7.15 9.96
N PRO A 107 -6.89 6.98 8.66
CA PRO A 107 -7.16 8.00 7.66
C PRO A 107 -8.66 8.08 7.37
N ASN A 108 -9.14 9.28 7.05
CA ASN A 108 -10.50 9.48 6.57
C ASN A 108 -10.60 9.04 5.11
N THR A 109 -10.74 7.74 4.87
CA THR A 109 -10.94 7.15 3.53
C THR A 109 -12.41 6.85 3.27
N SER A 110 -12.77 6.69 2.00
CA SER A 110 -14.07 6.15 1.61
C SER A 110 -14.37 4.81 2.30
N PRO A 111 -15.61 4.59 2.77
CA PRO A 111 -15.98 3.37 3.46
C PRO A 111 -16.01 2.17 2.49
N GLY A 112 -15.95 0.96 3.07
CA GLY A 112 -16.18 -0.27 2.33
C GLY A 112 -17.68 -0.52 2.08
N PRO A 113 -18.05 -1.75 1.70
CA PRO A 113 -19.45 -2.15 1.52
C PRO A 113 -20.31 -2.01 2.78
N ASP A 114 -19.68 -1.97 3.96
CA ASP A 114 -20.33 -1.79 5.26
C ASP A 114 -20.74 -0.34 5.57
N CYS A 115 -20.36 0.62 4.73
CA CYS A 115 -20.63 2.04 4.90
C CYS A 115 -20.06 2.66 6.21
N ILE A 116 -19.17 1.95 6.92
CA ILE A 116 -18.60 2.41 8.18
C ILE A 116 -17.40 3.33 7.90
N THR A 117 -17.45 4.56 8.42
CA THR A 117 -16.39 5.56 8.23
C THR A 117 -15.39 5.57 9.38
N ALA A 118 -14.17 6.06 9.11
CA ALA A 118 -13.16 6.26 10.16
C ALA A 118 -13.62 7.25 11.24
N ARG A 119 -14.43 8.27 10.88
CA ARG A 119 -15.00 9.21 11.84
C ARG A 119 -15.94 8.49 12.81
N PHE A 120 -16.82 7.64 12.30
CA PHE A 120 -17.70 6.84 13.13
C PHE A 120 -16.91 5.95 14.10
N VAL A 121 -15.90 5.22 13.61
CA VAL A 121 -15.05 4.36 14.45
C VAL A 121 -14.37 5.16 15.56
N LYS A 122 -13.81 6.33 15.27
CA LYS A 122 -13.17 7.19 16.28
C LYS A 122 -14.17 7.60 17.37
N SER A 123 -15.33 8.12 17.00
CA SER A 123 -16.35 8.57 17.95
C SER A 123 -17.05 7.42 18.71
N ALA A 124 -17.11 6.23 18.11
CA ALA A 124 -17.64 5.04 18.78
C ALA A 124 -16.62 4.43 19.75
N PHE A 125 -15.34 4.43 19.38
CA PHE A 125 -14.24 3.96 20.24
C PHE A 125 -14.07 4.82 21.49
N GLU A 126 -14.22 6.14 21.38
CA GLU A 126 -14.20 7.06 22.53
C GLU A 126 -15.24 6.70 23.60
N ARG A 127 -16.41 6.19 23.17
CA ARG A 127 -17.50 5.81 24.08
C ARG A 127 -17.44 4.36 24.56
N HIS A 128 -16.92 3.46 23.71
CA HIS A 128 -16.94 2.02 23.97
C HIS A 128 -15.58 1.34 23.67
N PRO A 129 -14.48 1.77 24.30
CA PRO A 129 -13.14 1.28 23.95
C PRO A 129 -12.99 -0.23 24.20
N LEU A 130 -13.62 -0.76 25.25
CA LEU A 130 -13.56 -2.18 25.61
C LEU A 130 -14.25 -3.09 24.58
N ALA A 131 -15.31 -2.61 23.92
CA ALA A 131 -16.00 -3.38 22.90
C ALA A 131 -15.12 -3.58 21.66
N PHE A 132 -14.46 -2.52 21.19
CA PHE A 132 -13.49 -2.60 20.09
C PHE A 132 -12.30 -3.47 20.48
N LEU A 133 -11.81 -3.35 21.72
CA LEU A 133 -10.73 -4.17 22.22
C LEU A 133 -11.07 -5.66 22.18
N ALA A 134 -12.27 -6.03 22.64
CA ALA A 134 -12.76 -7.40 22.62
C ALA A 134 -12.84 -7.95 21.18
N ILE A 135 -13.36 -7.15 20.23
CA ILE A 135 -13.43 -7.52 18.81
C ILE A 135 -12.03 -7.79 18.24
N VAL A 136 -11.08 -6.88 18.47
CA VAL A 136 -9.72 -7.00 17.93
C VAL A 136 -9.01 -8.20 18.55
N ASN A 137 -9.05 -8.37 19.88
CA ASN A 137 -8.41 -9.49 20.55
C ASN A 137 -9.02 -10.83 20.16
N HIS A 138 -10.34 -10.89 20.02
CA HIS A 138 -11.03 -12.09 19.54
C HIS A 138 -10.60 -12.43 18.11
N SER A 139 -10.54 -11.46 17.19
CA SER A 139 -10.07 -11.68 15.82
C SER A 139 -8.63 -12.18 15.76
N LEU A 140 -7.73 -11.63 16.58
CA LEU A 140 -6.32 -12.08 16.63
C LEU A 140 -6.20 -13.50 17.20
N ALA A 141 -6.92 -13.81 18.28
CA ALA A 141 -6.86 -15.12 18.94
C ALA A 141 -7.48 -16.24 18.10
N SER A 142 -8.53 -15.94 17.34
CA SER A 142 -9.26 -16.92 16.52
C SER A 142 -8.83 -16.93 15.06
N SER A 143 -8.00 -15.98 14.62
CA SER A 143 -7.74 -15.69 13.21
C SER A 143 -9.02 -15.51 12.37
N TRP A 144 -10.12 -15.09 13.00
CA TRP A 144 -11.42 -14.96 12.37
C TRP A 144 -11.77 -13.51 12.07
N ILE A 145 -12.44 -13.31 10.93
CA ILE A 145 -12.96 -12.03 10.45
C ILE A 145 -14.39 -12.27 9.97
N HIS A 146 -15.31 -11.37 10.32
CA HIS A 146 -16.71 -11.45 9.89
C HIS A 146 -16.82 -11.48 8.35
N SER A 147 -17.75 -12.26 7.79
CA SER A 147 -17.88 -12.45 6.34
C SER A 147 -18.11 -11.14 5.57
N SER A 148 -18.94 -10.23 6.10
CA SER A 148 -19.20 -8.92 5.47
C SER A 148 -17.94 -8.05 5.40
N TRP A 149 -17.03 -8.21 6.34
CA TRP A 149 -15.76 -7.51 6.39
C TRP A 149 -14.73 -8.09 5.40
N LYS A 150 -14.98 -9.33 4.93
CA LYS A 150 -14.21 -9.95 3.86
C LYS A 150 -14.60 -9.47 2.46
N LEU A 151 -15.58 -8.57 2.34
CA LEU A 151 -15.97 -7.97 1.07
C LEU A 151 -15.26 -6.64 0.85
N SER A 152 -15.04 -6.30 -0.41
CA SER A 152 -14.46 -5.01 -0.79
C SER A 152 -15.19 -4.41 -1.98
N LYS A 153 -15.32 -3.09 -1.99
CA LYS A 153 -15.83 -2.36 -3.15
C LYS A 153 -14.65 -1.92 -4.02
N VAL A 154 -14.56 -2.43 -5.24
CA VAL A 154 -13.50 -2.04 -6.18
C VAL A 154 -13.90 -0.75 -6.91
N THR A 155 -13.05 0.26 -6.84
CA THR A 155 -13.20 1.53 -7.57
C THR A 155 -12.05 1.68 -8.56
N LEU A 156 -12.35 2.07 -9.79
CA LEU A 156 -11.37 2.25 -10.85
C LEU A 156 -10.84 3.69 -10.85
N VAL A 157 -9.52 3.86 -10.70
CA VAL A 157 -8.87 5.18 -10.69
C VAL A 157 -7.84 5.28 -11.82
N PRO A 158 -7.93 6.25 -12.74
CA PRO A 158 -6.95 6.41 -13.81
C PRO A 158 -5.59 6.86 -13.27
N LYS A 159 -4.49 6.30 -13.80
CA LYS A 159 -3.10 6.70 -13.52
C LYS A 159 -2.84 8.11 -14.07
N ASN A 160 -3.29 8.35 -15.30
CA ASN A 160 -3.28 9.65 -15.95
C ASN A 160 -4.69 9.94 -16.51
N PRO A 161 -5.37 11.00 -16.04
CA PRO A 161 -6.68 11.40 -16.56
C PRO A 161 -6.68 11.64 -18.08
N ALA A 162 -5.54 12.04 -18.65
CA ALA A 162 -5.38 12.34 -20.07
C ALA A 162 -5.40 11.10 -20.99
N LEU A 163 -5.09 9.91 -20.46
CA LEU A 163 -4.90 8.68 -21.25
C LEU A 163 -6.18 7.82 -21.36
N GLY A 164 -7.34 8.34 -20.94
CA GLY A 164 -8.62 7.65 -21.06
C GLY A 164 -8.75 6.35 -20.25
N LEU A 165 -9.71 5.50 -20.64
CA LEU A 165 -10.14 4.28 -19.92
C LEU A 165 -9.44 3.00 -20.40
N GLN A 166 -8.16 3.06 -20.74
CA GLN A 166 -7.39 1.84 -21.06
C GLN A 166 -7.09 1.04 -19.79
N ALA A 167 -7.17 -0.30 -19.85
CA ALA A 167 -6.99 -1.18 -18.69
C ALA A 167 -5.62 -0.99 -17.98
N GLU A 168 -4.56 -0.71 -18.74
CA GLU A 168 -3.22 -0.43 -18.21
C GLU A 168 -3.12 0.92 -17.50
N ASN A 169 -3.97 1.87 -17.90
CA ASN A 169 -4.09 3.20 -17.30
C ASN A 169 -4.99 3.18 -16.06
N ILE A 170 -5.64 2.08 -15.72
CA ILE A 170 -6.57 2.02 -14.57
C ILE A 170 -5.93 1.27 -13.39
N ARG A 171 -6.03 1.87 -12.20
CA ARG A 171 -5.70 1.25 -10.92
C ARG A 171 -6.99 0.80 -10.24
N PRO A 172 -7.22 -0.51 -10.04
CA PRO A 172 -8.29 -0.97 -9.17
C PRO A 172 -7.92 -0.68 -7.71
N ILE A 173 -8.75 0.10 -7.02
CA ILE A 173 -8.65 0.39 -5.59
C ILE A 173 -9.76 -0.36 -4.87
N ALA A 174 -9.40 -1.32 -4.04
CA ALA A 174 -10.35 -2.03 -3.20
C ALA A 174 -10.59 -1.27 -1.88
N LEU A 175 -11.84 -0.91 -1.65
CA LEU A 175 -12.32 -0.28 -0.42
C LEU A 175 -12.81 -1.36 0.52
N THR A 176 -12.00 -1.70 1.52
CA THR A 176 -12.34 -2.65 2.59
C THR A 176 -12.91 -1.93 3.81
N SER A 177 -13.61 -2.70 4.66
CA SER A 177 -14.11 -2.25 5.96
C SER A 177 -13.01 -1.57 6.78
N ILE A 178 -13.37 -0.45 7.42
CA ILE A 178 -12.44 0.26 8.30
C ILE A 178 -12.10 -0.56 9.56
N LEU A 179 -12.96 -1.49 9.97
CA LEU A 179 -12.73 -2.37 11.10
C LEU A 179 -11.63 -3.38 10.79
N VAL A 180 -11.65 -3.96 9.58
CA VAL A 180 -10.54 -4.81 9.10
C VAL A 180 -9.25 -4.03 9.03
N LYS A 181 -9.27 -2.83 8.41
CA LYS A 181 -8.09 -1.95 8.36
C LYS A 181 -7.53 -1.63 9.74
N THR A 182 -8.38 -1.58 10.77
CA THR A 182 -7.95 -1.38 12.17
C THR A 182 -7.17 -2.58 12.67
N ILE A 183 -7.70 -3.79 12.50
CA ILE A 183 -7.03 -5.05 12.88
C ILE A 183 -5.72 -5.23 12.08
N GLU A 184 -5.76 -5.00 10.77
CA GLU A 184 -4.57 -5.05 9.90
C GLU A 184 -3.46 -4.10 10.38
N ARG A 185 -3.83 -2.90 10.84
CA ARG A 185 -2.86 -1.92 11.36
C ARG A 185 -2.24 -2.35 12.67
N VAL A 186 -3.00 -2.99 13.56
CA VAL A 186 -2.47 -3.58 14.80
C VAL A 186 -1.42 -4.65 14.44
N ILE A 187 -1.78 -5.58 13.56
CA ILE A 187 -0.87 -6.65 13.11
C ILE A 187 0.36 -6.08 12.43
N PHE A 188 0.18 -5.12 11.52
CA PHE A 188 1.27 -4.46 10.82
C PHE A 188 2.22 -3.76 11.79
N SER A 189 1.69 -3.07 12.81
CA SER A 189 2.52 -2.40 13.83
C SER A 189 3.35 -3.41 14.62
N ARG A 190 2.75 -4.54 15.02
CA ARG A 190 3.45 -5.61 15.75
C ARG A 190 4.50 -6.32 14.90
N LEU A 191 4.15 -6.62 13.65
CA LEU A 191 5.07 -7.19 12.68
C LEU A 191 6.27 -6.26 12.44
N GLN A 192 6.02 -4.97 12.25
CA GLN A 192 7.09 -4.01 12.02
C GLN A 192 8.02 -3.86 13.23
N ALA A 193 7.47 -3.91 14.45
CA ALA A 193 8.28 -3.94 15.67
C ALA A 193 9.14 -5.21 15.72
N PHE A 194 8.55 -6.38 15.41
CA PHE A 194 9.27 -7.66 15.34
C PHE A 194 10.42 -7.61 14.32
N LEU A 195 10.15 -7.20 13.08
CA LEU A 195 11.16 -7.12 12.02
C LEU A 195 12.30 -6.15 12.36
N SER A 196 11.99 -5.06 13.05
CA SER A 196 12.99 -4.08 13.50
C SER A 196 13.84 -4.61 14.65
N GLN A 197 13.21 -5.26 15.65
CA GLN A 197 13.88 -5.83 16.81
C GLN A 197 14.84 -6.97 16.43
N HIS A 198 14.48 -7.75 15.40
CA HIS A 198 15.28 -8.87 14.92
C HIS A 198 16.22 -8.52 13.76
N HIS A 199 16.29 -7.25 13.34
CA HIS A 199 17.11 -6.78 12.22
C HIS A 199 16.94 -7.63 10.95
N ILE A 200 15.70 -8.04 10.66
CA ILE A 200 15.40 -8.91 9.52
C ILE A 200 15.56 -8.14 8.18
N LEU A 201 15.33 -6.84 8.21
CA LEU A 201 15.40 -5.97 7.03
C LEU A 201 16.79 -5.41 6.83
N SER A 202 17.20 -5.32 5.56
CA SER A 202 18.45 -4.66 5.19
C SER A 202 18.43 -3.17 5.58
N ASP A 203 19.56 -2.65 6.03
CA ASP A 203 19.72 -1.20 6.27
C ASP A 203 19.66 -0.36 5.00
N CYS A 204 19.89 -0.99 3.84
CA CYS A 204 19.70 -0.35 2.54
C CYS A 204 18.23 -0.23 2.13
N GLN A 205 17.31 -0.88 2.85
CA GLN A 205 15.88 -0.83 2.55
C GLN A 205 15.22 0.42 3.15
N ILE A 206 14.88 1.35 2.26
CA ILE A 206 14.33 2.66 2.62
C ILE A 206 12.82 2.71 2.39
N GLY A 207 12.30 1.92 1.44
CA GLY A 207 10.87 1.85 1.16
C GLY A 207 10.10 1.26 2.35
N PHE A 208 8.96 1.88 2.68
CA PHE A 208 7.98 1.36 3.65
C PHE A 208 8.49 1.12 5.09
N ARG A 209 9.72 1.54 5.41
CA ARG A 209 10.31 1.51 6.75
C ARG A 209 9.93 2.78 7.54
N PRO A 210 9.60 2.69 8.84
CA PRO A 210 9.36 3.86 9.66
C PRO A 210 10.61 4.72 9.70
N GLN A 211 10.43 6.04 9.73
CA GLN A 211 11.52 7.01 9.83
C GLN A 211 12.50 7.00 8.63
N ALA A 212 12.29 6.14 7.64
CA ALA A 212 12.99 6.15 6.36
C ALA A 212 12.26 7.08 5.37
N SER A 213 13.04 7.73 4.54
CA SER A 213 12.58 8.74 3.59
C SER A 213 13.35 8.59 2.29
N ILE A 214 12.69 8.86 1.16
CA ILE A 214 13.34 8.88 -0.16
C ILE A 214 14.54 9.83 -0.21
N TRP A 215 14.57 10.85 0.65
CA TRP A 215 15.70 11.75 0.81
C TRP A 215 16.99 11.02 1.25
N PHE A 216 16.90 10.01 2.12
CA PHE A 216 18.06 9.21 2.48
C PHE A 216 18.60 8.41 1.30
N ALA A 217 17.70 7.85 0.47
CA ALA A 217 18.11 7.13 -0.74
C ALA A 217 18.82 8.06 -1.73
N HIS A 218 18.27 9.26 -1.91
CA HIS A 218 18.82 10.26 -2.80
C HIS A 218 20.18 10.78 -2.31
N ALA A 219 20.29 11.14 -1.03
CA ALA A 219 21.53 11.60 -0.44
C ALA A 219 22.63 10.53 -0.47
N ASN A 220 22.27 9.26 -0.22
CA ASN A 220 23.22 8.15 -0.32
C ASN A 220 23.74 7.98 -1.75
N LEU A 221 22.83 8.01 -2.74
CA LEU A 221 23.21 7.95 -4.16
C LEU A 221 24.12 9.13 -4.55
N GLU A 222 23.77 10.35 -4.15
CA GLU A 222 24.59 11.54 -4.43
C GLU A 222 25.98 11.43 -3.79
N CYS A 223 26.05 10.95 -2.55
CA CYS A 223 27.30 10.73 -1.84
C CYS A 223 28.20 9.74 -2.59
N CYS A 224 27.66 8.58 -3.00
CA CYS A 224 28.39 7.58 -3.78
C CYS A 224 28.97 8.17 -5.07
N ILE A 225 28.18 8.95 -5.81
CA ILE A 225 28.62 9.60 -7.05
C ILE A 225 29.73 10.62 -6.77
N ARG A 226 29.57 11.47 -5.75
CA ARG A 226 30.58 12.48 -5.38
C ARG A 226 31.89 11.85 -4.93
N LEU A 227 31.84 10.77 -4.15
CA LEU A 227 33.01 10.02 -3.69
C LEU A 227 33.77 9.37 -4.85
N ALA A 228 33.06 8.76 -5.81
CA ALA A 228 33.68 8.20 -7.01
C ALA A 228 34.37 9.29 -7.85
N LEU A 229 33.71 10.46 -7.99
CA LEU A 229 34.29 11.61 -8.71
C LEU A 229 35.55 12.15 -8.01
N GLN A 230 35.54 12.28 -6.69
CA GLN A 230 36.72 12.70 -5.91
C GLN A 230 37.89 11.73 -6.09
N LYS A 231 37.61 10.42 -6.14
CA LYS A 231 38.62 9.37 -6.35
C LYS A 231 39.02 9.18 -7.82
N ARG A 232 38.46 9.98 -8.74
CA ARG A 232 38.63 9.83 -10.20
C ARG A 232 38.31 8.42 -10.71
N GLN A 233 37.33 7.77 -10.09
CA GLN A 233 36.85 6.44 -10.46
C GLN A 233 35.65 6.55 -11.39
N ALA A 234 35.51 5.59 -12.31
CA ALA A 234 34.28 5.44 -13.09
C ALA A 234 33.14 4.98 -12.16
N CYS A 235 31.97 5.60 -12.28
CA CYS A 235 30.77 5.26 -11.53
C CYS A 235 29.68 4.79 -12.49
N ALA A 236 29.08 3.62 -12.23
CA ALA A 236 27.95 3.10 -12.98
C ALA A 236 26.78 2.84 -12.01
N MET A 237 25.56 3.09 -12.47
CA MET A 237 24.34 2.84 -11.70
C MET A 237 23.47 1.84 -12.45
N VAL A 238 23.05 0.78 -11.76
CA VAL A 238 22.07 -0.19 -12.25
C VAL A 238 20.76 0.07 -11.54
N SER A 239 19.70 0.36 -12.31
CA SER A 239 18.34 0.55 -11.79
C SER A 239 17.48 -0.63 -12.22
N LEU A 240 16.83 -1.28 -11.26
CA LEU A 240 15.93 -2.41 -11.49
C LEU A 240 14.51 -2.03 -11.03
N ASP A 241 13.53 -2.19 -11.91
CA ASP A 241 12.12 -1.99 -11.60
C ASP A 241 11.34 -3.28 -11.89
N ILE A 242 10.62 -3.79 -10.89
CA ILE A 242 9.86 -5.03 -11.00
C ILE A 242 8.46 -4.70 -11.51
N ALA A 243 8.17 -5.12 -12.74
CA ALA A 243 6.86 -4.94 -13.34
C ALA A 243 5.77 -5.61 -12.48
N LYS A 244 4.76 -4.83 -12.06
CA LYS A 244 3.62 -5.30 -11.26
C LYS A 244 4.02 -6.07 -9.99
N ALA A 245 5.07 -5.64 -9.29
CA ALA A 245 5.62 -6.31 -8.10
C ALA A 245 4.57 -6.91 -7.13
N PHE A 246 3.49 -6.18 -6.83
CA PHE A 246 2.41 -6.64 -5.94
C PHE A 246 1.48 -7.72 -6.52
N ASP A 247 1.29 -7.74 -7.84
CA ASP A 247 0.47 -8.75 -8.52
C ASP A 247 1.31 -9.99 -8.86
N SER A 248 2.64 -9.85 -8.88
CA SER A 248 3.59 -10.92 -9.21
C SER A 248 4.01 -11.78 -8.02
N VAL A 249 3.66 -11.42 -6.78
CA VAL A 249 4.04 -12.22 -5.61
C VAL A 249 3.16 -13.46 -5.50
N GLU A 250 3.80 -14.62 -5.54
CA GLU A 250 3.12 -15.89 -5.27
C GLU A 250 2.89 -16.06 -3.76
N HIS A 251 1.63 -16.12 -3.35
CA HIS A 251 1.27 -16.19 -1.93
C HIS A 251 1.75 -17.48 -1.24
N SER A 252 1.81 -18.61 -1.95
CA SER A 252 2.33 -19.89 -1.42
C SER A 252 3.79 -19.75 -0.99
N VAL A 253 4.62 -19.15 -1.84
CA VAL A 253 6.04 -18.92 -1.56
C VAL A 253 6.20 -17.96 -0.40
N LEU A 254 5.43 -16.86 -0.38
CA LEU A 254 5.48 -15.92 0.73
C LEU A 254 5.10 -16.58 2.07
N LEU A 255 4.01 -17.34 2.11
CA LEU A 255 3.56 -18.05 3.32
C LEU A 255 4.54 -19.13 3.77
N ALA A 256 5.27 -19.76 2.84
CA ALA A 256 6.33 -20.73 3.16
C ALA A 256 7.58 -20.05 3.77
N LEU A 257 7.86 -18.80 3.40
CA LEU A 257 9.00 -18.03 3.91
C LEU A 257 8.77 -17.44 5.32
N LEU A 258 7.52 -17.09 5.69
CA LEU A 258 7.24 -16.43 6.97
C LEU A 258 7.70 -17.25 8.21
N PRO A 259 7.52 -18.59 8.26
CA PRO A 259 8.05 -19.42 9.34
C PRO A 259 9.59 -19.40 9.42
N ASP A 260 10.28 -19.38 8.28
CA ASP A 260 11.74 -19.35 8.22
C ASP A 260 12.30 -18.02 8.75
N LEU A 261 11.58 -16.93 8.52
CA LEU A 261 11.85 -15.61 9.11
C LEU A 261 11.47 -15.50 10.60
N ARG A 262 11.02 -16.61 11.20
CA ARG A 262 10.56 -16.71 12.60
C ARG A 262 9.44 -15.74 12.97
N ILE A 263 8.63 -15.32 12.00
CA ILE A 263 7.49 -14.43 12.26
C ILE A 263 6.52 -15.11 13.23
N PRO A 264 5.95 -14.38 14.21
CA PRO A 264 5.02 -14.95 15.18
C PRO A 264 3.87 -15.69 14.51
N ALA A 265 3.65 -16.92 14.94
CA ALA A 265 2.71 -17.85 14.33
C ALA A 265 1.26 -17.31 14.28
N TYR A 266 0.83 -16.50 15.24
CA TYR A 266 -0.49 -15.86 15.21
C TYR A 266 -0.66 -14.83 14.08
N ILE A 267 0.44 -14.15 13.70
CA ILE A 267 0.45 -13.21 12.56
C ILE A 267 0.31 -14.03 11.28
N ILE A 268 1.09 -15.11 11.15
CA ILE A 268 1.02 -16.02 10.00
C ILE A 268 -0.38 -16.62 9.88
N ALA A 269 -0.96 -17.11 10.98
CA ALA A 269 -2.32 -17.67 11.03
C ALA A 269 -3.39 -16.66 10.61
N TRP A 270 -3.30 -15.40 11.04
CA TRP A 270 -4.26 -14.37 10.66
C TRP A 270 -4.12 -13.95 9.19
N ILE A 271 -2.90 -13.91 8.66
CA ILE A 271 -2.63 -13.60 7.24
C ILE A 271 -3.00 -14.78 6.33
N THR A 272 -2.85 -16.01 6.81
CA THR A 272 -3.19 -17.19 6.03
C THR A 272 -4.70 -17.23 5.83
N PRO A 273 -5.19 -17.37 4.60
CA PRO A 273 -6.62 -17.58 4.36
C PRO A 273 -7.08 -18.84 5.09
N THR A 274 -7.80 -18.68 6.21
CA THR A 274 -8.45 -19.81 6.86
C THR A 274 -9.49 -20.37 5.89
N HIS A 275 -9.35 -21.64 5.53
CA HIS A 275 -10.19 -22.38 4.58
C HIS A 275 -11.69 -22.45 4.92
N SER A 276 -12.16 -21.82 5.99
CA SER A 276 -13.58 -21.84 6.39
C SER A 276 -14.35 -20.66 5.79
N SER A 277 -15.14 -21.00 4.77
CA SER A 277 -16.13 -20.20 4.03
C SER A 277 -15.58 -19.37 2.86
N LEU A 278 -16.00 -19.78 1.65
CA LEU A 278 -16.01 -19.04 0.37
C LEU A 278 -14.93 -19.39 -0.66
N TYR A 279 -14.73 -20.70 -0.90
CA TYR A 279 -14.41 -21.16 -2.27
C TYR A 279 -15.61 -21.82 -2.98
N ASN A 280 -16.77 -21.94 -2.32
CA ASN A 280 -17.95 -22.64 -2.84
C ASN A 280 -19.20 -21.76 -2.99
N SER A 281 -19.03 -20.48 -3.33
CA SER A 281 -20.14 -19.74 -3.91
C SER A 281 -19.60 -18.71 -4.89
N LEU A 282 -19.56 -19.13 -6.16
CA LEU A 282 -19.73 -18.28 -7.33
C LEU A 282 -21.11 -17.59 -7.32
N ASP A 283 -21.50 -16.99 -6.18
CA ASP A 283 -22.64 -16.08 -6.13
C ASP A 283 -22.07 -14.67 -6.08
N ASN A 284 -22.17 -14.01 -7.23
CA ASN A 284 -22.02 -12.57 -7.45
C ASN A 284 -20.61 -11.98 -7.64
N GLY A 285 -19.65 -12.71 -8.23
CA GLY A 285 -18.55 -12.09 -8.99
C GLY A 285 -17.68 -11.03 -8.30
N VAL A 286 -17.65 -10.97 -6.96
CA VAL A 286 -16.83 -10.01 -6.21
C VAL A 286 -15.59 -10.74 -5.69
N PRO A 287 -14.38 -10.42 -6.20
CA PRO A 287 -13.17 -11.06 -5.73
C PRO A 287 -12.94 -10.79 -4.23
N HIS A 288 -12.64 -11.85 -3.48
CA HIS A 288 -12.26 -11.81 -2.07
C HIS A 288 -10.87 -11.16 -1.91
N ILE A 289 -10.84 -9.83 -1.87
CA ILE A 289 -9.62 -9.00 -1.79
C ILE A 289 -9.03 -8.70 -0.37
N PRO A 290 -9.67 -8.96 0.79
CA PRO A 290 -9.19 -8.35 2.05
C PRO A 290 -7.77 -8.75 2.46
N ILE A 291 -7.42 -10.02 2.34
CA ILE A 291 -6.16 -10.55 2.87
C ILE A 291 -4.93 -10.10 2.03
N LEU A 292 -5.17 -9.69 0.78
CA LEU A 292 -4.13 -9.18 -0.11
C LEU A 292 -3.53 -7.84 0.36
N PHE A 293 -4.21 -7.04 1.17
CA PHE A 293 -3.65 -5.73 1.56
C PHE A 293 -2.50 -5.84 2.56
N LEU A 294 -2.60 -6.75 3.53
CA LEU A 294 -1.53 -7.00 4.50
C LEU A 294 -0.38 -7.74 3.82
N LEU A 295 -0.67 -8.70 2.94
CA LEU A 295 0.33 -9.36 2.09
C LEU A 295 1.05 -8.36 1.17
N ARG A 296 0.35 -7.42 0.54
CA ARG A 296 0.98 -6.37 -0.28
C ARG A 296 1.88 -5.46 0.57
N ARG A 297 1.47 -5.11 1.79
CA ARG A 297 2.30 -4.33 2.73
C ARG A 297 3.49 -5.14 3.27
N LEU A 298 3.35 -6.46 3.35
CA LEU A 298 4.42 -7.40 3.67
C LEU A 298 5.41 -7.54 2.52
N CYS A 299 4.96 -7.60 1.26
CA CYS A 299 5.84 -7.68 0.08
C CYS A 299 6.72 -6.43 -0.10
N THR A 300 6.36 -5.33 0.55
CA THR A 300 7.14 -4.09 0.57
C THR A 300 8.14 -3.99 1.72
N ILE A 301 8.01 -4.89 2.69
CA ILE A 301 8.94 -5.05 3.79
C ILE A 301 9.86 -6.22 3.44
#